data_AF-A0A365XR58-F1
#
_entry.id   AF-A0A365XR58-F1
#
_cell.length_a   1.000
_cell.length_b   1.000
_cell.length_c   1.000
_cell.angle_alpha   90.00
_cell.angle_beta   90.00
_cell.angle_gamma   90.00
#
_symmetry.space_group_name_H-M   'P 1'
#
loop_
_entity.id
_entity.type
_entity.pdbx_description
1 polymer ?
#
loop_
_entity_poly.entity_id
_entity_poly.type
_entity_poly.pdbx_seq_one_letter_code
_entity_poly.pdbx_strand_id
1 'polypeptide(L)'
;MMYEVDIANKETVVFVNSIRAKNLKGFCWLWFNLPGIIRSVKRHHGAYECIPALVSPLQIVMVSYWLSYRELGEYYQSDWHRRFIRFTTKNPTALGMFFESYAAEKSGRYINGVFGLGKNFRRKI
;
A
#
# COMPACT_ATOMS: atom_id res chain seq x y z
N MET A 1 20.42 -18.41 -0.09
CA MET A 1 21.36 -17.52 -0.81
C MET A 1 20.79 -16.11 -0.81
N MET A 2 21.55 -15.11 -0.35
CA MET A 2 21.14 -13.69 -0.36
C MET A 2 21.54 -13.07 -1.70
N TYR A 3 20.65 -12.31 -2.32
CA TYR A 3 20.94 -11.61 -3.58
C TYR A 3 20.22 -10.26 -3.63
N GLU A 4 20.78 -9.35 -4.42
CA GLU A 4 20.21 -8.03 -4.70
C GLU A 4 19.60 -8.05 -6.10
N VAL A 5 18.54 -7.27 -6.33
CA VAL A 5 17.86 -7.21 -7.63
C VAL A 5 18.13 -5.85 -8.26
N ASP A 6 18.48 -5.77 -9.53
CA ASP A 6 18.76 -4.47 -10.15
C ASP A 6 17.46 -3.71 -10.45
N ILE A 7 17.35 -2.47 -10.00
CA ILE A 7 16.21 -1.60 -10.31
C ILE A 7 16.45 -0.99 -11.69
N ALA A 8 15.91 -1.65 -12.71
CA ALA A 8 15.96 -1.11 -14.07
C ALA A 8 15.06 0.15 -14.24
N ASN A 9 14.04 0.31 -13.39
CA ASN A 9 13.08 1.42 -13.45
C ASN A 9 13.06 2.21 -12.13
N LYS A 10 13.68 3.40 -12.15
CA LYS A 10 13.74 4.34 -11.00
C LYS A 10 12.43 5.08 -10.72
N GLU A 11 11.41 4.88 -11.55
CA GLU A 11 10.11 5.54 -11.38
C GLU A 11 9.25 4.85 -10.33
N THR A 12 9.59 3.61 -9.96
CA THR A 12 8.80 2.80 -9.02
C THR A 12 8.64 3.49 -7.67
N VAL A 13 7.43 3.45 -7.13
CA VAL A 13 7.07 4.09 -5.86
C VAL A 13 6.68 3.05 -4.83
N VAL A 14 7.28 3.16 -3.65
CA VAL A 14 6.83 2.47 -2.45
C VAL A 14 5.82 3.37 -1.75
N PHE A 15 4.60 2.86 -1.56
CA PHE A 15 3.55 3.56 -0.85
C PHE A 15 3.22 2.83 0.44
N VAL A 16 3.49 3.48 1.57
CA VAL A 16 3.21 2.99 2.91
C VAL A 16 2.03 3.78 3.46
N ASN A 17 1.00 3.08 3.90
CA ASN A 17 -0.13 3.72 4.54
C ASN A 17 -0.60 2.94 5.75
N SER A 18 -1.08 3.68 6.76
CA SER A 18 -1.60 3.11 8.01
C SER A 18 -3.01 3.59 8.26
N ILE A 19 -3.82 2.69 8.80
CA ILE A 19 -5.18 3.00 9.25
C ILE A 19 -5.32 2.48 10.68
N ARG A 20 -5.53 3.39 11.61
CA ARG A 20 -5.73 3.11 13.04
C ARG A 20 -7.14 3.50 13.45
N ALA A 21 -7.91 2.55 13.94
CA ALA A 21 -9.18 2.80 14.61
C ALA A 21 -8.96 3.56 15.92
N LYS A 22 -9.72 4.64 16.12
CA LYS A 22 -9.67 5.49 17.32
C LYS A 22 -10.86 5.27 18.26
N ASN A 23 -11.94 4.67 17.75
CA ASN A 23 -13.15 4.32 18.50
C ASN A 23 -13.85 3.13 17.84
N LEU A 24 -14.96 2.66 18.46
CA LEU A 24 -15.72 1.51 17.97
C LEU A 24 -16.24 1.70 16.54
N LYS A 25 -16.66 2.91 16.17
CA LYS A 25 -17.10 3.21 14.80
C LYS A 25 -15.98 3.02 13.79
N GLY A 26 -14.78 3.52 14.10
CA GLY A 26 -13.58 3.31 13.29
C GLY A 26 -13.17 1.84 13.22
N PHE A 27 -13.30 1.11 14.32
CA PHE A 27 -13.01 -0.32 14.38
C PHE A 27 -13.93 -1.12 13.43
N CYS A 28 -15.25 -0.97 13.57
CA CYS A 28 -16.20 -1.66 12.71
C CYS A 28 -16.00 -1.29 11.24
N TRP A 29 -15.78 0.00 10.95
CA TRP A 29 -15.51 0.45 9.60
C TRP A 29 -14.25 -0.17 9.01
N LEU A 30 -13.14 -0.18 9.77
CA LEU A 30 -11.86 -0.72 9.31
C LEU A 30 -12.02 -2.18 8.89
N TRP A 31 -12.56 -3.01 9.77
CA TRP A 31 -12.66 -4.44 9.52
C TRP A 31 -13.65 -4.79 8.41
N PHE A 32 -14.75 -4.04 8.30
CA PHE A 32 -15.71 -4.22 7.22
C PHE A 32 -15.14 -3.84 5.84
N ASN A 33 -14.31 -2.79 5.78
CA ASN A 33 -13.80 -2.26 4.52
C ASN A 33 -12.42 -2.80 4.13
N LEU A 34 -11.66 -3.38 5.07
CA LEU A 34 -10.29 -3.84 4.86
C LEU A 34 -10.14 -4.77 3.63
N PRO A 35 -10.99 -5.80 3.42
CA PRO A 35 -10.90 -6.64 2.22
C PRO A 35 -11.13 -5.85 0.93
N GLY A 36 -12.02 -4.86 0.96
CA GLY A 36 -12.31 -3.96 -0.16
C GLY A 36 -11.11 -3.09 -0.51
N ILE A 37 -10.46 -2.52 0.50
CA ILE A 37 -9.26 -1.68 0.35
C ILE A 37 -8.09 -2.49 -0.22
N ILE A 38 -7.84 -3.69 0.31
CA ILE A 38 -6.75 -4.54 -0.21
C ILE A 38 -7.02 -4.91 -1.68
N ARG A 39 -8.27 -5.26 -2.02
CA ARG A 39 -8.65 -5.59 -3.39
C ARG A 39 -8.57 -4.37 -4.32
N SER A 40 -8.92 -3.18 -3.86
CA SER A 40 -8.86 -1.97 -4.69
C SER A 40 -7.43 -1.64 -5.10
N VAL A 41 -6.47 -1.77 -4.17
CA VAL A 41 -5.05 -1.62 -4.50
C VAL A 41 -4.59 -2.74 -5.43
N LYS A 42 -4.82 -4.02 -5.07
CA LYS A 42 -4.33 -5.16 -5.87
C LYS A 42 -4.87 -5.23 -7.30
N ARG A 43 -6.01 -4.60 -7.58
CA ARG A 43 -6.64 -4.55 -8.91
C ARG A 43 -6.39 -3.25 -9.66
N HIS A 44 -5.77 -2.25 -9.04
CA HIS A 44 -5.50 -0.99 -9.72
C HIS A 44 -4.39 -1.18 -10.76
N HIS A 45 -4.55 -0.55 -11.92
CA HIS A 45 -3.49 -0.53 -12.92
C HIS A 45 -2.24 0.12 -12.31
N GLY A 46 -1.07 -0.50 -12.49
CA GLY A 46 0.19 0.03 -11.96
C GLY A 46 0.53 -0.38 -10.54
N ALA A 47 -0.41 -0.90 -9.74
CA ALA A 47 -0.08 -1.55 -8.47
C ALA A 47 0.26 -3.03 -8.71
N TYR A 48 1.53 -3.41 -8.60
CA TYR A 48 1.95 -4.80 -8.84
C TYR A 48 2.01 -5.64 -7.56
N GLU A 49 2.03 -4.98 -6.40
CA GLU A 49 1.99 -5.66 -5.11
C GLU A 49 1.39 -4.82 -4.00
N CYS A 50 0.69 -5.48 -3.09
CA CYS A 50 0.12 -4.90 -1.88
C CYS A 50 0.19 -5.93 -0.76
N ILE A 51 0.91 -5.56 0.29
CA ILE A 51 1.21 -6.38 1.46
C ILE A 51 0.53 -5.73 2.67
N PRO A 52 -0.65 -6.20 3.07
CA PRO A 52 -1.27 -5.77 4.31
C PRO A 52 -0.60 -6.48 5.50
N ALA A 53 -0.28 -5.72 6.53
CA ALA A 53 0.27 -6.19 7.79
C ALA A 53 -0.62 -5.74 8.95
N LEU A 54 -0.96 -6.68 9.82
CA LEU A 54 -1.67 -6.39 11.05
C LEU A 54 -0.67 -5.92 12.10
N VAL A 55 -0.80 -4.68 12.57
CA VAL A 55 0.01 -4.16 13.68
C VAL A 55 -0.66 -4.49 15.01
N SER A 56 -1.98 -4.33 15.07
CA SER A 56 -2.83 -4.71 16.20
C SER A 56 -4.28 -4.85 15.74
N PRO A 57 -5.21 -5.38 16.56
CA PRO A 57 -6.63 -5.35 16.23
C PRO A 57 -7.20 -3.96 15.91
N LEU A 58 -6.52 -2.88 16.30
CA LEU A 58 -6.92 -1.50 16.03
C LEU A 58 -6.15 -0.85 14.88
N GLN A 59 -5.13 -1.50 14.32
CA GLN A 59 -4.24 -0.86 13.35
C GLN A 59 -3.71 -1.84 12.31
N ILE A 60 -3.81 -1.42 11.06
CA ILE A 60 -3.13 -2.05 9.94
C ILE A 60 -2.10 -1.10 9.33
N VAL A 61 -1.07 -1.67 8.73
CA VAL A 61 -0.18 -0.99 7.79
C VAL A 61 -0.26 -1.74 6.48
N MET A 62 -0.31 -1.02 5.37
CA MET A 62 -0.20 -1.60 4.04
C MET A 62 1.03 -1.01 3.38
N VAL A 63 1.87 -1.90 2.85
CA VAL A 63 2.96 -1.52 1.96
C VAL A 63 2.53 -1.95 0.57
N SER A 64 2.49 -1.01 -0.36
CA SER A 64 2.14 -1.26 -1.75
C SER A 64 3.19 -0.69 -2.68
N TYR A 65 3.33 -1.33 -3.83
CA TYR A 65 4.37 -1.01 -4.78
C TYR A 65 3.76 -0.70 -6.14
N TRP A 66 4.17 0.43 -6.69
CA TRP A 66 3.54 1.08 -7.84
C TRP A 66 4.56 1.33 -8.94
N LEU A 67 4.13 1.26 -10.20
CA LEU A 67 4.99 1.51 -11.35
C LEU A 67 5.56 2.94 -11.37
N SER A 68 4.74 3.94 -11.04
CA SER A 68 5.19 5.31 -10.85
C SER A 68 4.26 6.14 -9.95
N TYR A 69 4.66 7.39 -9.67
CA TYR A 69 3.80 8.37 -9.01
C TYR A 69 2.51 8.67 -9.80
N ARG A 70 2.53 8.50 -11.13
CA ARG A 70 1.35 8.72 -11.97
C ARG A 70 0.26 7.71 -11.64
N GLU A 71 0.56 6.41 -11.65
CA GLU A 71 -0.43 5.36 -11.36
C GLU A 71 -0.90 5.42 -9.88
N LEU A 72 -0.02 5.79 -8.95
CA LEU A 72 -0.42 6.06 -7.56
C LEU A 72 -1.39 7.27 -7.48
N GLY A 73 -1.13 8.31 -8.27
CA GLY A 73 -2.01 9.48 -8.38
C GLY A 73 -3.39 9.13 -8.94
N GLU A 74 -3.46 8.27 -9.95
CA GLU A 74 -4.72 7.73 -10.50
C GLU A 74 -5.51 6.94 -9.46
N TYR A 75 -4.83 6.19 -8.60
CA TYR A 75 -5.48 5.47 -7.50
C TYR A 75 -6.18 6.40 -6.51
N TYR A 76 -5.60 7.57 -6.19
CA TYR A 76 -6.25 8.55 -5.34
C TYR A 76 -7.54 9.11 -5.95
N GLN A 77 -7.69 9.04 -7.28
CA GLN A 77 -8.91 9.46 -7.97
C GLN A 77 -9.96 8.35 -8.05
N SER A 78 -9.63 7.11 -7.65
CA SER A 78 -10.54 5.98 -7.70
C SER A 78 -11.76 6.13 -6.79
N ASP A 79 -12.88 5.51 -7.16
CA ASP A 79 -14.11 5.52 -6.36
C ASP A 79 -13.92 4.94 -4.96
N TRP A 80 -13.04 3.95 -4.82
CA TRP A 80 -12.70 3.37 -3.51
C TRP A 80 -11.99 4.40 -2.62
N HIS A 81 -11.00 5.10 -3.16
CA HIS A 81 -10.30 6.14 -2.40
C HIS A 81 -11.24 7.30 -2.06
N ARG A 82 -12.11 7.72 -2.99
CA ARG A 82 -13.13 8.75 -2.74
C ARG A 82 -14.13 8.36 -1.65
N ARG A 83 -14.60 7.10 -1.62
CA ARG A 83 -15.48 6.58 -0.55
C ARG A 83 -14.81 6.60 0.80
N PHE A 84 -13.52 6.23 0.83
CA PHE A 84 -12.69 6.27 2.03
C PHE A 84 -12.54 7.70 2.57
N ILE A 85 -12.15 8.65 1.72
CA ILE A 85 -12.04 10.06 2.09
C ILE A 85 -13.38 10.61 2.59
N ARG A 86 -14.49 10.26 1.93
CA ARG A 86 -15.83 10.67 2.38
C ARG A 86 -16.15 10.18 3.79
N PHE A 87 -15.75 8.95 4.15
CA PHE A 87 -15.95 8.43 5.49
C PHE A 87 -15.13 9.22 6.51
N THR A 88 -13.86 9.50 6.23
CA THR A 88 -12.96 10.20 7.16
C THR A 88 -13.39 11.65 7.37
N THR A 89 -13.86 12.33 6.32
CA THR A 89 -14.43 13.69 6.44
C THR A 89 -15.70 13.71 7.30
N LYS A 90 -16.59 12.72 7.14
CA LYS A 90 -17.82 12.61 7.93
C LYS A 90 -17.57 12.15 9.38
N ASN A 91 -16.41 11.56 9.67
CA ASN A 91 -16.10 10.93 10.95
C ASN A 91 -14.65 11.24 11.38
N PRO A 92 -14.32 12.52 11.64
CA PRO A 92 -12.93 12.96 11.83
C PRO A 92 -12.24 12.30 13.03
N THR A 93 -13.00 11.81 14.02
CA THR A 93 -12.47 11.16 15.22
C THR A 93 -12.46 9.64 15.16
N ALA A 94 -12.93 9.03 14.06
CA ALA A 94 -13.06 7.58 13.96
C ALA A 94 -11.74 6.88 13.60
N LEU A 95 -10.93 7.50 12.74
CA LEU A 95 -9.69 6.92 12.22
C LEU A 95 -8.53 7.89 12.35
N GLY A 96 -7.34 7.38 12.64
CA GLY A 96 -6.07 8.07 12.45
C GLY A 96 -5.28 7.39 11.33
N MET A 97 -4.65 8.17 10.46
CA MET A 97 -4.05 7.65 9.22
C MET A 97 -2.78 8.41 8.87
N PHE A 98 -1.88 7.73 8.17
CA PHE A 98 -0.77 8.37 7.47
C PHE A 98 -0.59 7.74 6.09
N PHE A 99 0.00 8.50 5.19
CA PHE A 99 0.30 8.14 3.82
C PHE A 99 1.69 8.66 3.50
N GLU A 100 2.61 7.76 3.21
CA GLU A 100 3.99 8.10 2.90
C GLU A 100 4.36 7.41 1.60
N SER A 101 4.98 8.15 0.69
CA SER A 101 5.41 7.65 -0.61
C SER A 101 6.88 7.97 -0.85
N TYR A 102 7.61 6.97 -1.32
CA TYR A 102 9.05 7.02 -1.50
C TYR A 102 9.41 6.50 -2.89
N ALA A 103 10.26 7.23 -3.60
CA ALA A 103 10.86 6.72 -4.83
C ALA A 103 11.83 5.57 -4.49
N ALA A 104 11.81 4.51 -5.29
CA ALA A 104 12.71 3.38 -5.11
C ALA A 104 14.11 3.70 -5.67
N GLU A 105 15.00 4.19 -4.81
CA GLU A 105 16.38 4.50 -5.22
C GLU A 105 17.28 3.26 -5.33
N LYS A 106 17.03 2.26 -4.48
CA LYS A 106 17.80 1.01 -4.38
C LYS A 106 16.85 -0.15 -4.14
N SER A 107 17.25 -1.34 -4.61
CA SER A 107 16.46 -2.54 -4.33
C SER A 107 16.63 -3.02 -2.90
N GLY A 108 15.71 -3.90 -2.50
CA GLY A 108 15.88 -4.70 -1.31
C GLY A 108 16.87 -5.85 -1.55
N ARG A 109 17.40 -6.38 -0.45
CA ARG A 109 18.09 -7.68 -0.46
C ARG A 109 17.08 -8.78 -0.16
N TYR A 110 17.19 -9.88 -0.89
CA TYR A 110 16.23 -10.97 -0.85
C TYR A 110 16.88 -12.27 -0.40
N ILE A 111 16.13 -13.05 0.38
CA ILE A 111 16.50 -14.39 0.82
C ILE A 111 15.35 -15.33 0.46
N ASN A 112 15.65 -16.40 -0.27
CA ASN A 112 14.71 -17.48 -0.60
C ASN A 112 13.41 -17.06 -1.33
N GLY A 113 13.38 -15.91 -1.99
CA GLY A 113 12.23 -15.47 -2.79
C GLY A 113 12.24 -13.97 -3.04
N VAL A 114 11.52 -13.54 -4.08
CA VAL A 114 11.33 -12.11 -4.40
C VAL A 114 9.89 -11.72 -4.09
N PHE A 115 9.73 -10.65 -3.32
CA PHE A 115 8.45 -10.01 -3.03
C PHE A 115 8.66 -8.51 -2.79
N GLY A 116 7.57 -7.78 -2.65
CA GLY A 116 7.59 -6.32 -2.59
C GLY A 116 8.25 -5.72 -3.84
N LEU A 117 9.18 -4.78 -3.62
CA LEU A 117 9.82 -4.01 -4.68
C LEU A 117 10.38 -4.89 -5.82
N GLY A 118 11.01 -6.00 -5.47
CA GLY A 118 11.67 -6.91 -6.40
C GLY A 118 10.73 -7.61 -7.39
N LYS A 119 9.42 -7.69 -7.10
CA LYS A 119 8.47 -8.47 -7.92
C LYS A 119 8.33 -7.93 -9.35
N ASN A 120 8.57 -6.65 -9.56
CA ASN A 120 8.57 -6.02 -10.88
C ASN A 120 9.93 -6.08 -11.60
N PHE A 121 10.95 -6.69 -11.00
CA PHE A 121 12.30 -6.73 -11.54
C PHE A 121 12.75 -8.16 -11.83
N ARG A 122 13.43 -8.35 -12.97
CA ARG A 122 14.03 -9.64 -13.31
C ARG A 122 15.36 -9.79 -12.57
N ARG A 123 15.62 -10.97 -12.00
CA ARG A 123 16.96 -11.39 -11.59
C ARG A 123 17.89 -11.30 -12.82
N LYS A 124 19.00 -10.56 -12.72
CA LYS A 124 20.18 -10.85 -13.55
C LYS A 124 20.74 -12.17 -13.01
N ILE A 125 20.70 -13.23 -13.82
CA ILE A 125 21.39 -14.49 -13.57
C ILE A 125 22.84 -14.29 -14.01
#